data_AF-A0A924PLF0-F1
#
_entry.id   AF-A0A924PLF0-F1
#
_cell.length_a   1.000
_cell.length_b   1.000
_cell.length_c   1.000
_cell.angle_alpha   90.00
_cell.angle_beta   90.00
_cell.angle_gamma   90.00
#
_symmetry.space_group_name_H-M   'P 1'
#
loop_
_entity.id
_entity.type
_entity.pdbx_description
1 polymer ?
#
loop_
_entity_poly.entity_id
_entity_poly.type
_entity_poly.pdbx_seq_one_letter_code
_entity_poly.pdbx_strand_id
1 'polypeptide(L)' 'MSTNIAPSKISAQNMNFYYGKFHALKNINIEIPANKVTAFIGPSGCGKSTLLR' A
#
# COMPACT_ATOMS: atom_id res chain seq x y z
N MET A 1 6.86 10.40 -25.40
CA MET A 1 6.22 9.11 -25.05
C MET A 1 5.35 9.37 -23.83
N SER A 2 4.06 9.68 -24.00
CA SER A 2 3.14 9.86 -22.87
C SER A 2 2.74 8.48 -22.36
N THR A 3 3.32 8.04 -21.26
CA THR A 3 2.81 6.90 -20.52
C THR A 3 1.49 7.32 -19.89
N ASN A 4 0.38 6.79 -20.42
CA ASN A 4 -0.95 6.97 -19.87
C ASN A 4 -1.04 6.17 -18.56
N ILE A 5 -0.41 6.67 -17.50
CA ILE A 5 -0.53 6.11 -16.15
C ILE A 5 -1.89 6.60 -15.67
N ALA A 6 -2.86 5.69 -15.58
CA ALA A 6 -4.17 6.00 -15.01
C ALA A 6 -3.95 6.75 -13.68
N PRO A 7 -4.60 7.90 -13.47
CA PRO A 7 -4.29 8.77 -12.34
C PRO A 7 -4.38 7.98 -11.03
N SER A 8 -3.29 7.92 -10.28
CA SER A 8 -3.26 7.28 -8.96
C SER A 8 -4.23 8.00 -8.04
N LYS A 9 -5.25 7.28 -7.54
CA LYS A 9 -6.24 7.84 -6.61
C LYS A 9 -5.76 7.74 -5.16
N ILE A 10 -4.95 6.73 -4.86
CA ILE A 10 -4.30 6.56 -3.56
C ILE A 10 -2.82 6.32 -3.82
N SER A 11 -1.96 6.99 -3.07
CA SER A 11 -0.53 6.75 -3.09
C SER A 11 0.01 6.81 -1.66
N ALA A 12 0.97 5.94 -1.36
CA ALA A 12 1.77 6.01 -0.15
C ALA A 12 3.23 5.78 -0.52
N GLN A 13 4.12 6.63 -0.02
CA GLN A 13 5.55 6.55 -0.26
C GLN A 13 6.30 6.51 1.06
N ASN A 14 7.29 5.62 1.15
CA ASN A 14 8.13 5.40 2.33
C ASN A 14 7.33 5.24 3.63
N MET A 15 6.17 4.59 3.56
CA MET A 15 5.26 4.44 4.68
C MET A 15 5.82 3.42 5.68
N ASN A 16 5.97 3.86 6.92
CA ASN A 16 6.37 3.02 8.04
C ASN A 16 5.28 3.08 9.12
N PHE A 17 4.90 1.94 9.67
CA PHE A 17 3.82 1.85 10.66
C PHE A 17 4.19 0.90 11.81
N TYR A 18 3.93 1.34 13.04
CA TYR A 18 4.33 0.65 14.25
C TYR A 18 3.14 0.44 15.20
N TYR A 19 3.05 -0.76 15.77
CA TYR A 19 2.21 -1.04 16.94
C TYR A 19 3.10 -1.02 18.19
N GLY A 20 3.15 0.12 18.87
CA GLY A 20 4.08 0.32 20.00
C GLY A 20 5.52 0.11 19.53
N LYS A 21 6.19 -0.93 20.04
CA LYS A 21 7.57 -1.30 19.65
C LYS A 21 7.66 -2.16 18.39
N PHE A 22 6.54 -2.71 17.90
CA PHE A 22 6.52 -3.61 16.75
C PHE A 22 6.41 -2.84 15.43
N HIS A 23 7.41 -2.96 14.57
CA HIS A 23 7.41 -2.35 13.24
C HIS A 23 6.62 -3.22 12.24
N ALA A 24 5.34 -2.91 12.07
CA ALA A 24 4.39 -3.74 11.33
C ALA A 24 4.41 -3.54 9.82
N LEU A 25 4.59 -2.30 9.34
CA LEU A 25 4.78 -2.00 7.91
C LEU A 25 6.08 -1.25 7.75
N LYS A 26 6.96 -1.74 6.86
CA LYS A 26 8.30 -1.19 6.67
C LYS A 26 8.45 -0.67 5.25
N ASN A 27 8.71 0.62 5.11
CA ASN A 27 8.99 1.28 3.85
C ASN A 27 8.05 0.90 2.69
N ILE A 28 6.74 0.91 2.96
CA ILE A 28 5.74 0.55 1.95
C ILE A 28 5.62 1.70 0.94
N ASN A 29 5.74 1.32 -0.34
CA ASN A 29 5.52 2.19 -1.48
C ASN A 29 4.42 1.56 -2.33
N ILE A 30 3.28 2.24 -2.46
CA ILE A 30 2.14 1.75 -3.24
C ILE A 30 1.43 2.87 -3.97
N GLU A 31 1.00 2.56 -5.19
CA GLU A 31 0.12 3.40 -6.00
C GLU A 31 -1.10 2.58 -6.41
N ILE A 32 -2.29 3.13 -6.14
CA ILE A 32 -3.56 2.52 -6.50
C ILE A 32 -4.22 3.42 -7.54
N PRO A 33 -4.36 2.96 -8.80
CA PRO A 33 -4.96 3.74 -9.85
C PRO A 33 -6.48 3.93 -9.62
N ALA A 34 -7.01 5.06 -10.08
CA ALA A 34 -8.44 5.32 -10.08
C ALA A 34 -9.21 4.23 -10.85
N ASN A 35 -10.42 3.92 -10.38
CA ASN A 35 -11.37 3.03 -11.06
C ASN A 35 -10.85 1.61 -11.32
N LYS A 36 -9.90 1.13 -10.50
CA LYS A 36 -9.36 -0.23 -10.61
C LYS A 36 -9.58 -1.00 -9.32
N VAL A 37 -10.03 -2.25 -9.45
CA VAL A 37 -10.08 -3.19 -8.33
C VAL A 37 -8.65 -3.61 -8.01
N THR A 38 -8.22 -3.41 -6.77
CA THR A 38 -6.88 -3.74 -6.29
C THR A 38 -6.99 -4.69 -5.11
N ALA A 39 -6.32 -5.84 -5.19
CA ALA A 39 -6.32 -6.86 -4.15
C ALA A 39 -4.96 -6.93 -3.46
N PHE A 40 -4.99 -6.99 -2.12
CA PHE A 40 -3.83 -7.23 -1.29
C PHE A 40 -3.77 -8.70 -0.89
N ILE A 41 -2.75 -9.43 -1.34
CA ILE A 41 -2.63 -10.89 -1.13
C ILE A 41 -1.31 -11.19 -0.43
N GLY A 42 -1.34 -12.14 0.52
CA GLY A 42 -0.17 -12.61 1.25
C GLY A 42 -0.56 -13.50 2.44
N PRO A 43 0.41 -14.17 3.09
CA PRO A 43 0.16 -15.08 4.22
C PRO A 43 -0.44 -14.37 5.43
N SER A 44 -0.95 -15.13 6.41
CA SER A 44 -1.43 -14.55 7.68
C SER A 44 -0.31 -13.75 8.36
N GLY A 45 -0.67 -12.61 8.96
CA GLY A 45 0.29 -11.75 9.66
C GLY A 45 1.17 -10.84 8.78
N CYS A 46 1.05 -10.88 7.45
CA CYS A 46 1.92 -10.06 6.57
C CYS A 46 1.55 -8.57 6.48
N GLY A 47 0.63 -8.07 7.31
CA GLY A 47 0.33 -6.63 7.39
C GLY A 47 -0.78 -6.09 6.47
N LYS A 48 -1.50 -6.92 5.71
CA LYS A 48 -2.59 -6.47 4.79
C LYS A 48 -3.63 -5.59 5.49
N SER A 49 -4.20 -6.08 6.60
CA SER A 49 -5.20 -5.34 7.38
C SER A 49 -4.61 -4.15 8.13
N THR A 50 -3.30 -4.08 8.27
CA THR A 50 -2.58 -2.92 8.80
C THR A 50 -2.43 -1.85 7.72
N LEU A 51 -2.19 -2.25 6.48
CA LEU A 51 -2.07 -1.35 5.33
C LEU A 51 -3.40 -0.73 4.88
N LEU A 52 -4.52 -1.41 5.15
CA LEU A 52 -5.87 -0.92 4.85
C LEU A 52 -6.48 -0.06 5.96
N ARG A 53 -5.85 0.01 7.14
CA ARG A 53 -6.27 0.85 8.27
C ARG A 53 -5.64 2.22 8.15
#